data_AF-A0A0C3LM29-F1
#
_entry.id   AF-A0A0C3LM29-F1
#
_cell.length_a   1.000
_cell.length_b   1.000
_cell.length_c   1.000
_cell.angle_alpha   90.00
_cell.angle_beta   90.00
_cell.angle_gamma   90.00
#
_symmetry.space_group_name_H-M   'P 1'
#
loop_
_entity.id
_entity.type
_entity.pdbx_description
1 polymer ?
#
loop_
_entity_poly.entity_id
_entity_poly.type
_entity_poly.pdbx_seq_one_letter_code
_entity_poly.pdbx_strand_id
1 'polypeptide(L)'
;MAVTSFNLPYEQSDGKAIEKIWGFTRSVGPARFQSRDRARSLRCIAFPNIYQHQVSPFALVDPTKSGHRKTMALLLVDPEHRIPSTSEIPPQQEHWAQAAMATSEASSAFKLLPPEIRQMVARSTEGFMSEAEAKDYRLSLTDERTAFVGVQDKKWFCTIYNFCEH
;
A
#
# COMPACT_ATOMS: atom_id res chain seq x y z
N MET A 1 26.06 -28.01 16.83
CA MET A 1 27.15 -28.52 15.97
C MET A 1 27.85 -27.31 15.37
N ALA A 2 29.09 -27.05 15.78
CA ALA A 2 29.91 -25.99 15.20
C ALA A 2 30.41 -26.45 13.82
N VAL A 3 30.12 -25.67 12.77
CA VAL A 3 30.67 -25.94 11.44
C VAL A 3 32.12 -25.49 11.47
N THR A 4 33.05 -26.43 11.46
CA THR A 4 34.48 -26.19 11.28
C THR A 4 34.70 -25.55 9.91
N SER A 5 35.43 -24.44 9.86
CA SER A 5 35.81 -23.77 8.61
C SER A 5 36.71 -24.70 7.79
N PHE A 6 36.15 -25.36 6.78
CA PHE A 6 36.96 -26.03 5.76
C PHE A 6 37.57 -24.94 4.86
N ASN A 7 38.90 -24.95 4.71
CA ASN A 7 39.61 -24.17 3.70
C ASN A 7 39.26 -24.74 2.31
N LEU A 8 38.06 -24.42 1.83
CA LEU A 8 37.64 -24.72 0.47
C LEU A 8 38.32 -23.72 -0.46
N PRO A 9 39.10 -24.17 -1.45
CA PRO A 9 39.65 -23.27 -2.46
C PRO A 9 38.47 -22.69 -3.24
N TYR A 10 38.32 -21.36 -3.21
CA TYR A 10 37.36 -20.65 -4.02
C TYR A 10 38.10 -19.60 -4.87
N GLU A 11 37.68 -19.45 -6.12
CA GLU A 11 38.24 -18.42 -7.00
C GLU A 11 37.63 -17.07 -6.66
N GLN A 12 38.41 -15.99 -6.82
CA GLN A 12 37.86 -14.65 -6.74
C GLN A 12 36.74 -14.52 -7.77
N SER A 13 35.56 -14.17 -7.31
CA SER A 13 34.34 -14.15 -8.09
C SER A 13 33.63 -15.49 -8.37
N ASP A 14 33.92 -16.55 -7.63
CA ASP A 14 33.23 -17.84 -7.76
C ASP A 14 31.78 -17.78 -7.23
N GLY A 15 30.84 -17.44 -8.11
CA GLY A 15 29.40 -17.47 -7.85
C GLY A 15 28.73 -18.80 -8.18
N LYS A 16 29.44 -19.80 -8.71
CA LYS A 16 28.83 -21.00 -9.33
C LYS A 16 28.07 -21.84 -8.31
N ALA A 17 28.58 -21.97 -7.09
CA ALA A 17 27.91 -22.71 -6.03
C ALA A 17 26.62 -22.01 -5.59
N ILE A 18 26.64 -20.68 -5.47
CA ILE A 18 25.46 -19.88 -5.09
C ILE A 18 24.41 -19.92 -6.19
N GLU A 19 24.81 -19.80 -7.46
CA GLU A 19 23.92 -19.94 -8.59
C GLU A 19 23.31 -21.36 -8.66
N LYS A 20 24.12 -22.39 -8.43
CA LYS A 20 23.64 -23.78 -8.51
C LYS A 20 22.74 -24.19 -7.34
N ILE A 21 23.08 -23.79 -6.12
CA ILE A 21 22.34 -24.19 -4.90
C ILE A 21 21.12 -23.31 -4.73
N TRP A 22 21.34 -21.99 -4.82
CA TRP A 22 20.29 -21.03 -4.52
C TRP A 22 19.64 -20.52 -5.79
N GLY A 23 20.35 -20.33 -6.91
CA GLY A 23 19.81 -19.73 -8.14
C GLY A 23 20.09 -18.23 -8.29
N PHE A 24 20.99 -17.67 -7.47
CA PHE A 24 21.32 -16.25 -7.54
C PHE A 24 22.50 -16.05 -8.48
N THR A 25 22.33 -15.20 -9.49
CA THR A 25 23.42 -14.75 -10.35
C THR A 25 23.94 -13.41 -9.86
N ARG A 26 25.24 -13.17 -10.03
CA ARG A 26 25.90 -11.92 -9.60
C ARG A 26 25.43 -10.69 -10.38
N SER A 27 24.81 -10.87 -11.54
CA SER A 27 24.43 -9.79 -12.46
C SER A 27 22.94 -9.42 -12.42
N VAL A 28 22.15 -10.07 -11.57
CA VAL A 28 20.71 -9.84 -11.44
C VAL A 28 20.39 -9.53 -9.97
N GLY A 29 19.50 -8.58 -9.72
CA GLY A 29 19.10 -8.22 -8.35
C GLY A 29 18.48 -9.40 -7.57
N PRO A 30 18.43 -9.32 -6.23
CA PRO A 30 17.87 -10.36 -5.34
C PRO A 30 16.47 -10.83 -5.69
N ALA A 31 15.69 -9.95 -6.33
CA ALA A 31 14.26 -10.11 -6.47
C ALA A 31 13.94 -11.37 -7.30
N ARG A 32 13.34 -12.36 -6.63
CA ARG A 32 12.80 -13.55 -7.27
C ARG A 32 11.30 -13.45 -7.38
N PHE A 33 10.81 -13.82 -8.55
CA PHE A 33 9.40 -14.02 -8.76
C PHE A 33 8.94 -15.28 -8.00
N GLN A 34 8.23 -15.11 -6.89
CA GLN A 34 7.82 -16.24 -6.04
C GLN A 34 6.50 -16.88 -6.48
N SER A 35 5.52 -16.07 -6.92
CA SER A 35 4.20 -16.57 -7.27
C SER A 35 3.44 -15.61 -8.19
N ARG A 36 2.48 -16.16 -8.95
CA ARG A 36 1.53 -15.39 -9.78
C ARG A 36 0.11 -15.81 -9.46
N ASP A 37 -0.67 -14.86 -8.96
CA ASP A 37 -2.09 -15.07 -8.73
C ASP A 37 -2.97 -14.33 -9.73
N ARG A 38 -4.02 -14.99 -10.21
CA ARG A 38 -5.07 -14.34 -10.99
C ARG A 38 -6.07 -13.70 -10.03
N ALA A 39 -6.41 -12.43 -10.30
CA ALA A 39 -7.48 -11.72 -9.62
C ALA A 39 -8.84 -12.32 -10.01
N ARG A 40 -9.27 -13.36 -9.29
CA ARG A 40 -10.60 -13.97 -9.42
C ARG A 40 -11.59 -13.28 -8.47
N SER A 41 -12.88 -13.32 -8.80
CA SER A 41 -13.93 -12.83 -7.91
C SER A 41 -13.93 -13.59 -6.58
N LEU A 42 -14.27 -12.89 -5.50
CA LEU A 42 -14.40 -13.46 -4.14
C LEU A 42 -13.12 -14.14 -3.62
N ARG A 43 -11.95 -13.68 -4.06
CA ARG A 43 -10.66 -14.16 -3.57
C ARG A 43 -10.05 -13.16 -2.61
N CYS A 44 -9.64 -13.63 -1.44
CA CYS A 44 -8.78 -12.92 -0.50
C CYS A 44 -7.35 -13.46 -0.60
N ILE A 45 -6.37 -12.57 -0.56
CA ILE A 45 -4.95 -12.92 -0.50
C ILE A 45 -4.35 -12.12 0.66
N ALA A 46 -3.66 -12.80 1.57
CA ALA A 46 -2.94 -12.19 2.67
C ALA A 46 -1.47 -12.57 2.55
N PHE A 47 -0.60 -11.57 2.63
CA PHE A 47 0.85 -11.77 2.58
C PHE A 47 1.55 -10.67 3.38
N PRO A 48 2.75 -10.93 3.93
CA PRO A 48 3.56 -9.91 4.58
C PRO A 48 3.88 -8.74 3.64
N ASN A 49 3.67 -7.50 4.09
CA ASN A 49 3.96 -6.30 3.28
C ASN A 49 5.47 -6.06 3.02
N ILE A 50 6.34 -6.93 3.55
CA ILE A 50 7.77 -6.97 3.22
C ILE A 50 8.05 -7.58 1.84
N TYR A 51 7.09 -8.29 1.25
CA TYR A 51 7.25 -8.85 -0.08
C TYR A 51 6.90 -7.83 -1.16
N GLN A 52 7.80 -7.69 -2.14
CA GLN A 52 7.52 -6.94 -3.34
C GLN A 52 6.40 -7.64 -4.11
N HIS A 53 5.40 -6.87 -4.54
CA HIS A 53 4.28 -7.36 -5.33
C HIS A 53 4.00 -6.40 -6.47
N GLN A 54 3.52 -6.93 -7.58
CA GLN A 54 3.14 -6.14 -8.75
C GLN A 54 1.71 -6.47 -9.14
N VAL A 55 0.93 -5.42 -9.40
CA VAL A 55 -0.38 -5.54 -10.04
C VAL A 55 -0.17 -5.36 -11.54
N SER A 56 -0.26 -6.44 -12.30
CA SER A 56 -0.19 -6.35 -13.76
C SER A 56 -1.37 -5.55 -14.33
N PRO A 57 -1.18 -4.83 -15.45
CA PRO A 57 -2.28 -4.23 -16.20
C PRO A 57 -3.34 -5.28 -16.55
N PHE A 58 -4.59 -4.84 -16.63
CA PHE A 58 -5.70 -5.69 -17.03
C PHE A 58 -6.61 -4.95 -18.00
N ALA A 59 -7.28 -5.69 -18.86
CA ALA A 59 -8.30 -5.20 -19.78
C ALA A 59 -9.45 -6.21 -19.82
N LEU A 60 -10.62 -5.75 -20.27
CA LEU A 60 -11.71 -6.66 -20.58
C LEU A 60 -11.32 -7.53 -21.77
N VAL A 61 -11.73 -8.80 -21.74
CA VAL A 61 -11.59 -9.70 -22.88
C VAL A 61 -12.35 -9.15 -24.09
N ASP A 62 -13.50 -8.54 -23.84
CA ASP A 62 -14.31 -7.83 -24.82
C ASP A 62 -14.44 -6.36 -24.39
N PRO A 63 -13.74 -5.42 -25.04
CA PRO A 63 -13.77 -4.00 -24.70
C PRO A 63 -15.14 -3.33 -24.93
N THR A 64 -16.05 -3.96 -25.68
CA THR A 64 -17.39 -3.40 -25.94
C THR A 64 -18.36 -3.62 -24.80
N LYS A 65 -18.02 -4.52 -23.87
CA LYS A 65 -18.84 -4.84 -22.70
C LYS A 65 -18.44 -3.97 -21.51
N SER A 66 -19.40 -3.70 -20.63
CA SER A 66 -19.12 -3.07 -19.35
C SER A 66 -18.43 -4.06 -18.40
N GLY A 67 -17.40 -3.61 -17.68
CA GLY A 67 -16.77 -4.40 -16.63
C GLY A 67 -15.66 -3.65 -15.91
N HIS A 68 -15.48 -3.94 -14.63
CA HIS A 68 -14.44 -3.34 -13.79
C HIS A 68 -13.88 -4.36 -12.79
N ARG A 69 -12.65 -4.15 -12.32
CA ARG A 69 -12.06 -4.90 -11.21
C ARG A 69 -12.08 -4.02 -9.96
N LYS A 70 -12.78 -4.45 -8.92
CA LYS A 70 -12.75 -3.83 -7.59
C LYS A 70 -11.83 -4.64 -6.67
N THR A 71 -11.00 -3.94 -5.91
CA THR A 71 -10.08 -4.53 -4.93
C THR A 71 -10.17 -3.73 -3.64
N MET A 72 -10.25 -4.43 -2.52
CA MET A 72 -10.12 -3.86 -1.18
C MET A 72 -8.79 -4.34 -0.61
N ALA A 73 -7.97 -3.40 -0.15
CA ALA A 73 -6.70 -3.70 0.51
C ALA A 73 -6.81 -3.31 1.98
N LEU A 74 -6.43 -4.21 2.87
CA LEU A 74 -6.33 -3.97 4.30
C LEU A 74 -4.86 -4.10 4.67
N LEU A 75 -4.32 -3.13 5.41
CA LEU A 75 -2.97 -3.18 5.93
C LEU A 75 -3.06 -3.41 7.43
N LEU A 76 -2.47 -4.51 7.89
CA LEU A 76 -2.33 -4.78 9.32
C LEU A 76 -1.11 -4.02 9.84
N VAL A 77 -1.31 -3.31 10.93
CA VAL A 77 -0.26 -2.59 11.65
C VAL A 77 0.10 -3.36 12.90
N ASP A 78 1.34 -3.21 13.36
CA ASP A 78 1.82 -3.85 14.57
C ASP A 78 1.02 -3.35 15.79
N PRO A 79 0.33 -4.24 16.54
CA PRO A 79 -0.46 -3.84 17.68
C PRO A 79 0.36 -3.27 18.85
N GLU A 80 1.67 -3.55 18.93
CA GLU A 80 2.54 -2.97 19.95
C GLU A 80 2.90 -1.50 19.65
N HIS A 81 2.71 -1.07 18.40
CA HIS A 81 2.97 0.29 17.95
C HIS A 81 1.66 1.05 17.72
N ARG A 82 1.24 1.86 18.70
CA ARG A 82 0.05 2.71 18.58
C ARG A 82 0.27 3.78 17.51
N ILE A 83 -0.59 3.79 16.50
CA ILE A 83 -0.70 4.86 15.50
C ILE A 83 -2.03 5.60 15.67
N PRO A 84 -2.13 6.87 15.23
CA PRO A 84 -3.40 7.56 15.13
C PRO A 84 -4.40 6.73 14.33
N SER A 85 -5.61 6.58 14.87
CA SER A 85 -6.67 5.77 14.27
C SER A 85 -7.98 6.54 14.26
N THR A 86 -9.03 5.96 13.69
CA THR A 86 -10.38 6.55 13.68
C THR A 86 -11.01 6.68 15.07
N SER A 87 -10.39 6.13 16.12
CA SER A 87 -10.78 6.40 17.51
C SER A 87 -10.36 7.79 17.98
N GLU A 88 -9.32 8.37 17.36
CA GLU A 88 -8.75 9.69 17.70
C GLU A 88 -9.02 10.72 16.60
N ILE A 89 -8.98 10.29 15.34
CA ILE A 89 -9.20 11.15 14.17
C ILE A 89 -10.67 11.05 13.77
N PRO A 90 -11.45 12.14 13.91
CA PRO A 90 -12.85 12.13 13.52
C PRO A 90 -13.00 12.01 12.00
N PRO A 91 -14.20 11.65 11.52
CA PRO A 91 -14.43 11.56 10.09
C PRO A 91 -14.23 12.92 9.40
N GLN A 92 -13.43 12.94 8.34
CA GLN A 92 -12.97 14.19 7.70
C GLN A 92 -13.85 14.65 6.53
N GLN A 93 -14.88 13.89 6.14
CA GLN A 93 -15.70 14.22 4.97
C GLN A 93 -16.77 15.26 5.32
N GLU A 94 -16.79 16.40 4.62
CA GLU A 94 -17.74 17.50 4.88
C GLU A 94 -19.20 17.01 4.89
N HIS A 95 -19.57 16.19 3.91
CA HIS A 95 -20.94 15.67 3.79
C HIS A 95 -21.33 14.72 4.94
N TRP A 96 -20.36 14.04 5.56
CA TRP A 96 -20.63 13.23 6.75
C TRP A 96 -20.92 14.09 7.98
N ALA A 97 -20.21 15.21 8.14
CA ALA A 97 -20.49 16.17 9.20
C ALA A 97 -21.90 16.77 9.05
N GLN A 98 -22.30 17.12 7.81
CA GLN A 98 -23.66 17.60 7.51
C GLN A 98 -24.72 16.55 7.85
N ALA A 99 -24.49 15.30 7.47
CA ALA A 99 -25.39 14.20 7.79
C ALA A 99 -25.49 14.00 9.31
N ALA A 100 -24.37 13.99 10.03
CA ALA A 100 -24.33 13.85 11.48
C ALA A 100 -25.09 14.98 12.21
N MET A 101 -24.95 16.22 11.75
CA MET A 101 -25.72 17.36 12.24
C MET A 101 -27.23 17.16 12.03
N ALA A 102 -27.63 16.67 10.85
CA ALA A 102 -29.02 16.42 10.51
C ALA A 102 -29.65 15.25 11.28
N THR A 103 -28.86 14.22 11.59
CA THR A 103 -29.32 13.04 12.34
C THR A 103 -29.16 13.17 13.85
N SER A 104 -28.68 14.31 14.35
CA SER A 104 -28.53 14.55 15.79
C SER A 104 -29.86 14.48 16.55
N GLU A 105 -29.81 14.47 17.89
CA GLU A 105 -30.99 14.46 18.75
C GLU A 105 -31.94 15.63 18.45
N ALA A 106 -33.24 15.45 18.65
CA ALA A 106 -34.24 16.47 18.32
C ALA A 106 -34.05 17.79 19.10
N SER A 107 -33.47 17.71 20.29
CA SER A 107 -33.12 18.87 21.13
C SER A 107 -31.79 19.54 20.76
N SER A 108 -31.01 18.95 19.86
CA SER A 108 -29.72 19.47 19.43
C SER A 108 -29.89 20.75 18.62
N ALA A 109 -29.08 21.78 18.92
CA ALA A 109 -29.00 22.98 18.12
C ALA A 109 -28.71 22.65 16.64
N PHE A 110 -27.87 21.64 16.37
CA PHE A 110 -27.54 21.22 15.00
C PHE A 110 -28.75 20.68 14.22
N LYS A 111 -29.74 20.08 14.88
CA LYS A 111 -30.95 19.60 14.22
C LYS A 111 -31.91 20.73 13.85
N LEU A 112 -31.98 21.74 14.72
CA LEU A 112 -32.85 22.91 14.57
C LEU A 112 -32.35 23.88 13.50
N LEU A 113 -31.06 23.83 13.16
CA LEU A 113 -30.49 24.65 12.11
C LEU A 113 -31.03 24.25 10.73
N PRO A 114 -31.39 25.24 9.88
CA PRO A 114 -31.69 24.99 8.48
C PRO A 114 -30.54 24.29 7.75
N PRO A 115 -30.82 23.49 6.70
CA PRO A 115 -29.80 22.79 5.91
C PRO A 115 -28.66 23.69 5.42
N GLU A 116 -28.97 24.92 5.02
CA GLU A 116 -28.02 25.89 4.49
C GLU A 116 -27.01 26.31 5.56
N ILE A 117 -27.46 26.52 6.80
CA ILE A 117 -26.60 26.88 7.91
C ILE A 117 -25.72 25.70 8.32
N ARG A 118 -26.26 24.48 8.35
CA ARG A 118 -25.43 23.28 8.59
C ARG A 118 -24.34 23.11 7.54
N GLN A 119 -24.65 23.38 6.27
CA GLN A 119 -23.67 23.37 5.21
C GLN A 119 -22.60 24.45 5.42
N MET A 120 -23.00 25.68 5.75
CA MET A 120 -22.05 26.76 6.05
C MET A 120 -21.13 26.41 7.22
N VAL A 121 -21.68 25.82 8.29
CA VAL A 121 -20.91 25.34 9.45
C VAL A 121 -19.91 24.26 9.03
N ALA A 122 -20.36 23.24 8.28
CA ALA A 122 -19.48 22.18 7.79
C ALA A 122 -18.34 22.73 6.92
N ARG A 123 -18.62 23.67 6.01
CA ARG A 123 -17.61 24.31 5.16
C ARG A 123 -16.63 25.21 5.91
N SER A 124 -17.07 25.81 7.01
CA SER A 124 -16.25 26.72 7.83
C SER A 124 -15.49 26.00 8.93
N THR A 125 -15.76 24.71 9.14
CA THR A 125 -15.07 23.90 10.16
C THR A 125 -13.75 23.39 9.59
N GLU A 126 -12.66 23.70 10.26
CA GLU A 126 -11.33 23.21 9.88
C GLU A 126 -11.24 21.69 10.01
N GLY A 127 -10.49 21.07 9.09
CA GLY A 127 -10.23 19.63 9.10
C GLY A 127 -11.24 18.78 8.31
N PHE A 128 -12.32 19.37 7.81
CA PHE A 128 -13.16 18.71 6.81
C PHE A 128 -12.66 18.97 5.39
N MET A 129 -12.80 17.95 4.55
CA MET A 129 -12.48 17.99 3.12
C MET A 129 -13.73 17.71 2.29
N SER A 130 -13.78 18.36 1.13
CA SER A 130 -14.78 18.04 0.12
C SER A 130 -14.45 16.70 -0.56
N GLU A 131 -15.43 16.09 -1.23
CA GLU A 131 -15.18 14.85 -1.97
C GLU A 131 -14.17 15.04 -3.12
N ALA A 132 -14.17 16.22 -3.75
CA ALA A 132 -13.22 16.56 -4.80
C ALA A 132 -11.79 16.65 -4.24
N GLU A 133 -11.62 17.39 -3.15
CA GLU A 133 -10.34 17.52 -2.45
C GLU A 133 -9.82 16.15 -1.96
N ALA A 134 -10.69 15.31 -1.39
CA ALA A 134 -10.34 13.95 -0.99
C ALA A 134 -9.86 13.10 -2.17
N LYS A 135 -10.47 13.26 -3.35
CA LYS A 135 -10.04 12.57 -4.58
C LYS A 135 -8.69 13.07 -5.08
N ASP A 136 -8.42 14.36 -4.95
CA ASP A 136 -7.15 14.98 -5.36
C ASP A 136 -6.01 14.54 -4.42
N TYR A 137 -6.23 14.57 -3.10
CA TYR A 137 -5.28 14.02 -2.12
C TYR A 137 -5.01 12.54 -2.34
N ARG A 138 -6.03 11.75 -2.70
CA ARG A 138 -5.83 10.33 -3.03
C ARG A 138 -4.90 10.15 -4.23
N LEU A 139 -4.99 11.03 -5.24
CA LEU A 139 -4.10 10.99 -6.40
C LEU A 139 -2.67 11.36 -5.99
N SER A 140 -2.48 12.44 -5.23
CA SER A 140 -1.14 12.84 -4.76
C SER A 140 -0.48 11.75 -3.91
N LEU A 141 -1.21 11.13 -2.98
CA LEU A 141 -0.70 10.02 -2.17
C LEU A 141 -0.34 8.79 -3.00
N THR A 142 -1.06 8.54 -4.10
CA THR A 142 -0.74 7.44 -5.03
C THR A 142 0.57 7.72 -5.77
N ASP A 143 0.79 8.97 -6.17
CA ASP A 143 2.00 9.40 -6.87
C ASP A 143 3.22 9.36 -5.94
N GLU A 144 3.08 9.87 -4.71
CA GLU A 144 4.11 9.79 -3.66
C GLU A 144 4.49 8.35 -3.35
N ARG A 145 3.49 7.48 -3.17
CA ARG A 145 3.70 6.05 -2.92
C ARG A 145 4.42 5.39 -4.10
N THR A 146 4.04 5.72 -5.34
CA THR A 146 4.69 5.20 -6.55
C THR A 146 6.16 5.61 -6.59
N ALA A 147 6.46 6.87 -6.29
CA ALA A 147 7.83 7.38 -6.23
C ALA A 147 8.65 6.67 -5.14
N PHE A 148 8.07 6.47 -3.94
CA PHE A 148 8.72 5.75 -2.85
C PHE A 148 9.05 4.30 -3.22
N VAL A 149 8.11 3.58 -3.85
CA VAL A 149 8.35 2.21 -4.34
C VAL A 149 9.53 2.19 -5.32
N GLY A 150 9.60 3.13 -6.26
CA GLY A 150 10.72 3.22 -7.19
C GLY A 150 12.09 3.45 -6.53
N VAL A 151 12.13 4.22 -5.44
CA VAL A 151 13.36 4.43 -4.65
C VAL A 151 13.75 3.17 -3.87
N GLN A 152 12.78 2.51 -3.22
CA GLN A 152 13.03 1.27 -2.47
C GLN A 152 13.46 0.13 -3.39
N ASP A 153 12.83 0.00 -4.56
CA ASP A 153 13.20 -0.95 -5.59
C ASP A 153 14.68 -0.79 -5.98
N LYS A 154 15.09 0.45 -6.29
CA LYS A 154 16.50 0.75 -6.61
C LYS A 154 17.46 0.43 -5.45
N LYS A 155 17.07 0.73 -4.21
CA LYS A 155 17.95 0.60 -3.03
C LYS A 155 18.13 -0.82 -2.53
N TRP A 156 17.09 -1.66 -2.64
CA TRP A 156 17.08 -2.97 -1.97
C TRP A 156 16.81 -4.14 -2.91
N PHE A 157 16.04 -3.94 -3.97
CA PHE A 157 15.55 -5.05 -4.81
C PHE A 157 16.25 -5.14 -6.18
N CYS A 158 16.75 -4.01 -6.69
CA CYS A 158 17.58 -3.92 -7.90
C CYS A 158 19.08 -3.85 -7.59
N THR A 159 19.47 -3.90 -6.32
CA THR A 159 20.87 -3.85 -5.91
C THR A 159 21.58 -5.12 -6.35
N ILE A 160 22.64 -4.94 -7.13
CA ILE A 160 23.51 -6.03 -7.55
C ILE A 160 24.35 -6.44 -6.34
N TYR A 161 24.34 -7.73 -5.98
CA TYR A 161 25.21 -8.22 -4.91
C TYR A 161 26.64 -8.38 -5.40
N ASN A 162 27.54 -7.59 -4.83
CA ASN A 162 28.97 -7.79 -4.96
C ASN A 162 29.48 -8.53 -3.72
N PHE A 163 29.80 -9.82 -3.88
CA PHE A 163 30.52 -10.60 -2.87
C PHE A 163 32.03 -10.28 -2.89
N CYS A 164 32.38 -8.99 -3.02
CA CYS A 164 33.74 -8.52 -2.84
C CYS A 164 33.84 -8.00 -1.40
N GLU A 165 33.99 -8.93 -0.46
CA GLU A 165 34.56 -8.57 0.84
C GLU A 165 36.08 -8.62 0.70
N HIS A 166 36.75 -7.66 1.31
CA HIS A 166 38.13 -7.86 1.74
C HIS A 166 38.19 -8.99 2.77
#